data_AF-A0A098E7D4-F1
#
_entry.id   AF-A0A098E7D4-F1
#
_cell.length_a   1.000
_cell.length_b   1.000
_cell.length_c   1.000
_cell.angle_alpha   90.00
_cell.angle_beta   90.00
_cell.angle_gamma   90.00
#
_symmetry.space_group_name_H-M   'P 1'
#
loop_
_entity.id
_entity.type
_entity.pdbx_description
1 polymer ?
#
loop_
_entity_poly.entity_id
_entity_poly.type
_entity_poly.pdbx_seq_one_letter_code
_entity_poly.pdbx_strand_id
1 'polypeptide(L)'
;MTRLLKYPTDGKDWKQNTDLLILVNNSQIENKIASDSYSPDKILSDEEKYYLVNKSIIDAIDIMIAPGGKTSKTTVDVADYHQIPSNLGVYHFTPCIATGLDPEIIDVETAIDFAVKNPMVPLDIKTATMAYFIMRVPKKYIGKRFSQEELERITKDWAVNNMCGSTGGIARYASLTYTTEQENFDILVLLGGFSLKEVIKTSLHKYEIFSKGLEDKDIAGENALTTEDALTIEEKIKNYIKHTEEVIKIVSSGEDEGLLKKWGF
;
A
#
# COMPACT_ATOMS: atom_id res chain seq x y z
N MET A 1 -23.85 -6.34 2.93
CA MET A 1 -23.76 -5.29 1.89
C MET A 1 -22.29 -4.88 1.77
N THR A 2 -21.54 -5.56 0.92
CA THR A 2 -20.09 -5.44 0.76
C THR A 2 -19.76 -4.15 0.01
N ARG A 3 -19.09 -3.21 0.70
CA ARG A 3 -18.78 -1.88 0.17
C ARG A 3 -17.52 -1.96 -0.69
N LEU A 4 -17.67 -2.33 -1.96
CA LEU A 4 -16.59 -2.26 -2.95
C LEU A 4 -16.29 -0.82 -3.37
N LEU A 5 -15.05 -0.54 -3.77
CA LEU A 5 -14.61 0.72 -4.35
C LEU A 5 -15.54 1.13 -5.51
N LYS A 6 -16.08 2.35 -5.50
CA LYS A 6 -17.01 2.84 -6.53
C LYS A 6 -16.37 3.98 -7.32
N TYR A 7 -16.34 3.86 -8.65
CA TYR A 7 -16.03 4.95 -9.59
C TYR A 7 -17.10 4.97 -10.68
N PRO A 8 -17.92 6.05 -10.83
CA PRO A 8 -18.89 6.13 -11.91
C PRO A 8 -18.30 6.72 -13.18
N THR A 9 -18.86 6.31 -14.31
CA THR A 9 -18.57 6.74 -15.68
C THR A 9 -19.19 8.09 -16.07
N ASP A 10 -20.01 8.69 -15.20
CA ASP A 10 -21.08 9.61 -15.63
C ASP A 10 -21.39 10.78 -14.65
N GLY A 11 -20.47 11.09 -13.73
CA GLY A 11 -20.40 12.43 -13.11
C GLY A 11 -21.54 12.89 -12.18
N LYS A 12 -22.37 11.98 -11.65
CA LYS A 12 -23.41 12.31 -10.64
C LYS A 12 -22.95 11.99 -9.21
N ASP A 13 -23.44 12.82 -8.28
CA ASP A 13 -23.11 12.92 -6.84
C ASP A 13 -22.56 11.63 -6.20
N TRP A 14 -21.25 11.66 -5.93
CA TRP A 14 -20.51 10.59 -5.27
C TRP A 14 -20.44 10.81 -3.76
N LYS A 15 -20.46 9.71 -3.02
CA LYS A 15 -19.91 9.64 -1.67
C LYS A 15 -18.98 8.43 -1.63
N GLN A 16 -17.69 8.68 -1.43
CA GLN A 16 -16.73 7.61 -1.17
C GLN A 16 -17.23 6.73 -0.04
N ASN A 17 -17.01 5.43 -0.15
CA ASN A 17 -17.32 4.52 0.95
C ASN A 17 -16.11 4.18 1.83
N THR A 18 -14.90 4.56 1.41
CA THR A 18 -13.64 4.35 2.15
C THR A 18 -12.60 5.44 1.88
N ASP A 19 -12.08 6.05 2.94
CA ASP A 19 -11.04 7.08 2.84
C ASP A 19 -9.68 6.47 2.49
N LEU A 20 -9.47 5.21 2.88
CA LEU A 20 -8.26 4.44 2.65
C LEU A 20 -8.64 2.96 2.45
N LEU A 21 -8.01 2.27 1.51
CA LEU A 21 -8.10 0.82 1.37
C LEU A 21 -6.70 0.21 1.46
N ILE A 22 -6.42 -0.54 2.52
CA ILE A 22 -5.17 -1.28 2.65
C ILE A 22 -5.36 -2.67 2.02
N LEU A 23 -4.58 -2.95 0.99
CA LEU A 23 -4.56 -4.22 0.29
C LEU A 23 -3.48 -5.13 0.85
N VAL A 24 -3.89 -6.35 1.18
CA VAL A 24 -3.03 -7.42 1.68
C VAL A 24 -3.40 -8.72 0.97
N ASN A 25 -2.40 -9.47 0.52
CA ASN A 25 -2.57 -10.79 -0.06
C ASN A 25 -1.93 -11.84 0.86
N ASN A 26 -2.76 -12.66 1.50
CA ASN A 26 -2.30 -13.68 2.44
C ASN A 26 -1.26 -14.62 1.83
N SER A 27 -1.45 -15.06 0.58
CA SER A 27 -0.51 -15.96 -0.10
C SER A 27 0.84 -15.28 -0.36
N GLN A 28 0.85 -13.97 -0.64
CA GLN A 28 2.09 -13.21 -0.81
C GLN A 28 2.89 -13.15 0.50
N ILE A 29 2.21 -12.88 1.62
CA ILE A 29 2.84 -12.83 2.95
C ILE A 29 3.31 -14.23 3.38
N GLU A 30 2.51 -15.26 3.16
CA GLU A 30 2.88 -16.65 3.47
C GLU A 30 4.14 -17.08 2.72
N ASN A 31 4.24 -16.76 1.42
CA ASN A 31 5.42 -17.07 0.61
C ASN A 31 6.68 -16.37 1.15
N LYS A 32 6.56 -15.12 1.61
CA LYS A 32 7.66 -14.39 2.26
C LYS A 32 8.08 -15.03 3.57
N ILE A 33 7.12 -15.37 4.45
CA ILE A 33 7.41 -16.02 5.72
C ILE A 33 8.15 -17.35 5.49
N ALA A 34 7.74 -18.11 4.47
CA ALA A 34 8.39 -19.35 4.09
C ALA A 34 9.82 -19.12 3.57
N SER A 35 10.07 -18.06 2.79
CA SER A 35 11.41 -17.73 2.31
C SER A 35 12.35 -17.21 3.39
N ASP A 36 11.82 -16.50 4.38
CA ASP A 36 12.61 -15.90 5.48
C ASP A 36 12.89 -16.91 6.60
N SER A 37 12.16 -18.02 6.64
CA SER A 37 12.33 -19.07 7.65
C SER A 37 13.61 -19.87 7.42
N TYR A 38 14.59 -19.73 8.32
CA TYR A 38 15.89 -20.45 8.32
C TYR A 38 15.79 -21.99 8.45
N SER A 39 14.60 -22.54 8.64
CA SER A 39 14.35 -23.99 8.66
C SER A 39 13.48 -24.37 7.46
N PRO A 40 14.09 -24.64 6.29
CA PRO A 40 13.36 -25.10 5.10
C PRO A 40 12.55 -26.39 5.36
N ASP A 41 12.88 -27.14 6.42
CA ASP A 41 12.21 -28.38 6.81
C ASP A 41 11.05 -28.19 7.81
N LYS A 42 10.83 -26.98 8.34
CA LYS A 42 9.71 -26.74 9.27
C LYS A 42 8.43 -26.50 8.47
N ILE A 43 7.62 -27.54 8.37
CA ILE A 43 6.24 -27.41 7.88
C ILE A 43 5.43 -26.70 8.97
N LEU A 44 5.06 -25.45 8.70
CA LEU A 44 4.14 -24.70 9.55
C LEU A 44 2.73 -25.27 9.41
N SER A 45 2.05 -25.45 10.54
CA SER A 45 0.60 -25.70 10.56
C SER A 45 -0.18 -24.51 10.00
N ASP A 46 -1.41 -24.74 9.57
CA ASP A 46 -2.28 -23.67 9.06
C ASP A 46 -2.52 -22.57 10.13
N GLU A 47 -2.67 -22.94 11.39
CA GLU A 47 -2.82 -21.99 12.51
C GLU A 47 -1.57 -21.11 12.67
N GLU A 48 -0.37 -21.69 12.61
CA GLU A 48 0.89 -20.92 12.67
C GLU A 48 1.02 -19.98 11.48
N LYS A 49 0.64 -20.41 10.27
CA LYS A 49 0.66 -19.56 9.07
C LYS A 49 -0.27 -18.36 9.23
N TYR A 50 -1.52 -18.58 9.63
CA TYR A 50 -2.47 -17.50 9.86
C TYR A 50 -2.01 -16.55 10.96
N TYR A 51 -1.44 -17.08 12.05
CA TYR A 51 -0.87 -16.27 13.11
C TYR A 51 0.26 -15.36 12.57
N LEU A 52 1.20 -15.89 11.79
CA LEU A 52 2.31 -15.12 11.25
C LEU A 52 1.86 -14.09 10.21
N VAL A 53 0.88 -14.43 9.36
CA VAL A 53 0.26 -13.47 8.43
C VAL A 53 -0.39 -12.32 9.19
N ASN A 54 -1.23 -12.63 10.19
CA ASN A 54 -1.88 -11.62 11.01
C ASN A 54 -0.88 -10.75 11.77
N LYS A 55 0.19 -11.36 12.31
CA LYS A 55 1.26 -10.63 12.98
C LYS A 55 1.92 -9.63 12.03
N SER A 56 2.27 -10.05 10.80
CA SER A 56 2.86 -9.15 9.81
C SER A 56 1.95 -7.95 9.48
N ILE A 57 0.64 -8.18 9.39
CA ILE A 57 -0.36 -7.12 9.19
C ILE A 57 -0.42 -6.18 10.40
N ILE A 58 -0.43 -6.72 11.61
CA ILE A 58 -0.43 -5.94 12.85
C ILE A 58 0.82 -5.07 12.93
N ASP A 59 1.99 -5.62 12.64
CA ASP A 59 3.27 -4.89 12.67
C ASP A 59 3.25 -3.71 11.67
N ALA A 60 2.70 -3.93 10.47
CA ALA A 60 2.55 -2.85 9.48
C ALA A 60 1.59 -1.75 9.95
N ILE A 61 0.45 -2.11 10.55
CA ILE A 61 -0.51 -1.13 11.09
C ILE A 61 0.09 -0.37 12.27
N ASP A 62 0.79 -1.05 13.17
CA ASP A 62 1.44 -0.44 14.33
C ASP A 62 2.48 0.61 13.93
N ILE A 63 3.33 0.29 12.94
CA ILE A 63 4.29 1.27 12.40
C ILE A 63 3.54 2.42 11.69
N MET A 64 2.47 2.12 10.96
CA MET A 64 1.66 3.13 10.26
C MET A 64 1.07 4.18 11.21
N ILE A 65 0.63 3.79 12.41
CA ILE A 65 0.01 4.72 13.37
C ILE A 65 1.02 5.50 14.23
N ALA A 66 2.28 5.04 14.31
CA ALA A 66 3.32 5.64 15.14
C ALA A 66 3.53 7.16 14.91
N PRO A 67 3.45 7.70 13.66
CA PRO A 67 3.58 9.14 13.40
C PRO A 67 2.55 10.02 14.11
N GLY A 68 1.37 9.49 14.46
CA GLY A 68 0.32 10.22 15.16
C GLY A 68 0.59 10.47 16.65
N GLY A 69 1.63 9.85 17.21
CA GLY A 69 2.00 9.97 18.62
C GLY A 69 2.91 11.17 18.94
N LYS A 70 3.17 11.39 20.23
CA LYS A 70 4.12 12.42 20.73
C LYS A 70 5.59 12.16 20.36
N THR A 71 5.87 11.05 19.69
CA THR A 71 7.22 10.56 19.39
C THR A 71 7.65 10.85 17.95
N SER A 72 6.82 11.53 17.16
CA SER A 72 7.14 11.94 15.79
C SER A 72 7.76 13.33 15.75
N LYS A 73 8.70 13.52 14.81
CA LYS A 73 9.20 14.88 14.47
C LYS A 73 8.28 15.59 13.48
N THR A 74 7.72 14.83 12.55
CA THR A 74 6.66 15.26 11.62
C THR A 74 5.50 14.31 11.80
N THR A 75 4.35 14.83 12.22
CA THR A 75 3.12 14.06 12.38
C THR A 75 2.55 13.78 11.00
N VAL A 76 2.29 12.51 10.69
CA VAL A 76 1.36 12.14 9.62
C VAL A 76 0.04 11.91 10.31
N ASP A 77 -0.95 12.74 10.04
CA ASP A 77 -2.26 12.64 10.66
C ASP A 77 -3.23 11.82 9.78
N VAL A 78 -4.42 11.54 10.32
CA VAL A 78 -5.47 10.83 9.58
C VAL A 78 -5.97 11.64 8.38
N ALA A 79 -5.87 12.98 8.43
CA ALA A 79 -6.29 13.84 7.34
C ALA A 79 -5.32 13.74 6.15
N ASP A 80 -4.02 13.58 6.39
CA ASP A 80 -3.00 13.36 5.35
C ASP A 80 -3.32 12.08 4.56
N TYR A 81 -3.68 10.99 5.25
CA TYR A 81 -4.10 9.72 4.62
C TYR A 81 -5.40 9.83 3.81
N HIS A 82 -6.19 10.90 4.00
CA HIS A 82 -7.43 11.13 3.26
C HIS A 82 -7.25 12.15 2.12
N GLN A 83 -6.47 13.20 2.34
CA GLN A 83 -6.42 14.36 1.44
C GLN A 83 -5.75 14.02 0.10
N ILE A 84 -4.59 13.35 0.13
CA ILE A 84 -3.89 12.97 -1.11
C ILE A 84 -4.71 11.98 -1.93
N PRO A 85 -5.21 10.87 -1.36
CA PRO A 85 -6.01 9.89 -2.11
C PRO A 85 -7.27 10.49 -2.72
N SER A 86 -7.92 11.39 -1.98
CA SER A 86 -9.14 12.06 -2.44
C SER A 86 -8.88 12.99 -3.61
N ASN A 87 -7.75 13.70 -3.63
CA ASN A 87 -7.38 14.57 -4.74
C ASN A 87 -7.13 13.78 -6.04
N LEU A 88 -6.54 12.59 -5.93
CA LEU A 88 -6.27 11.71 -7.08
C LEU A 88 -7.46 10.82 -7.46
N GLY A 89 -8.44 10.64 -6.57
CA GLY A 89 -9.51 9.66 -6.74
C GLY A 89 -9.01 8.21 -6.65
N VAL A 90 -7.86 7.98 -6.01
CA VAL A 90 -7.23 6.67 -5.88
C VAL A 90 -6.89 6.39 -4.41
N TYR A 91 -7.52 5.38 -3.83
CA TYR A 91 -7.61 5.17 -2.37
C TYR A 91 -6.92 3.91 -1.87
N HIS A 92 -6.37 3.09 -2.77
CA HIS A 92 -5.75 1.84 -2.38
C HIS A 92 -4.26 1.99 -2.11
N PHE A 93 -3.80 1.26 -1.10
CA PHE A 93 -2.44 1.23 -0.62
C PHE A 93 -2.01 -0.19 -0.29
N THR A 94 -0.72 -0.45 -0.26
CA THR A 94 -0.16 -1.69 0.28
C THR A 94 1.05 -1.41 1.16
N PRO A 95 1.16 -2.07 2.33
CA PRO A 95 2.33 -1.95 3.18
C PRO A 95 3.52 -2.72 2.60
N CYS A 96 4.69 -2.11 2.69
CA CYS A 96 5.99 -2.73 2.47
C CYS A 96 6.81 -2.51 3.74
N ILE A 97 7.24 -3.58 4.43
CA ILE A 97 7.91 -3.48 5.72
C ILE A 97 9.28 -4.17 5.72
N ALA A 98 10.24 -3.51 6.37
CA ALA A 98 11.49 -4.11 6.82
C ALA A 98 11.70 -3.77 8.30
N THR A 99 11.84 -4.80 9.13
CA THR A 99 11.87 -4.69 10.60
C THR A 99 13.16 -5.27 11.16
N GLY A 100 13.56 -4.82 12.34
CA GLY A 100 14.70 -5.40 13.05
C GLY A 100 16.04 -5.08 12.38
N LEU A 101 16.14 -3.96 11.68
CA LEU A 101 17.35 -3.54 10.98
C LEU A 101 18.37 -2.95 11.96
N ASP A 102 19.64 -3.29 11.77
CA ASP A 102 20.74 -2.76 12.58
C ASP A 102 21.02 -1.30 12.19
N PRO A 103 20.83 -0.33 13.12
CA PRO A 103 21.00 1.11 12.84
C PRO A 103 22.45 1.54 12.60
N GLU A 104 23.43 0.71 12.92
CA GLU A 104 24.86 1.01 12.70
C GLU A 104 25.35 0.50 11.35
N ILE A 105 24.70 -0.53 10.81
CA ILE A 105 25.10 -1.20 9.57
C ILE A 105 24.23 -0.78 8.39
N ILE A 106 22.91 -0.70 8.58
CA ILE A 106 21.95 -0.50 7.49
C ILE A 106 21.61 0.99 7.36
N ASP A 107 21.79 1.52 6.16
CA ASP A 107 21.35 2.88 5.82
C ASP A 107 19.87 2.94 5.42
N VAL A 108 19.34 4.16 5.35
CA VAL A 108 17.92 4.40 5.08
C VAL A 108 17.51 3.94 3.68
N GLU A 109 18.37 4.14 2.67
CA GLU A 109 18.07 3.76 1.29
C GLU A 109 17.99 2.23 1.14
N THR A 110 18.96 1.52 1.70
CA THR A 110 18.96 0.05 1.76
C THR A 110 17.76 -0.48 2.53
N ALA A 111 17.36 0.18 3.63
CA ALA A 111 16.17 -0.19 4.39
C ALA A 111 14.88 -0.05 3.55
N ILE A 112 14.76 1.03 2.78
CA ILE A 112 13.64 1.22 1.84
C ILE A 112 13.62 0.09 0.81
N ASP A 113 14.77 -0.22 0.20
CA ASP A 113 14.89 -1.30 -0.79
C ASP A 113 14.50 -2.67 -0.20
N PHE A 114 14.90 -2.96 1.04
CA PHE A 114 14.48 -4.18 1.73
C PHE A 114 12.96 -4.23 1.95
N ALA A 115 12.35 -3.10 2.33
CA ALA A 115 10.91 -3.04 2.53
C ALA A 115 10.15 -3.30 1.22
N VAL A 116 10.49 -2.59 0.14
CA VAL A 116 9.74 -2.66 -1.12
C VAL A 116 10.03 -3.92 -1.95
N LYS A 117 11.10 -4.66 -1.66
CA LYS A 117 11.33 -5.99 -2.28
C LYS A 117 10.24 -7.00 -1.95
N ASN A 118 9.53 -6.80 -0.84
CA ASN A 118 8.54 -7.76 -0.35
C ASN A 118 7.24 -7.04 0.05
N PRO A 119 6.50 -6.49 -0.92
CA PRO A 119 5.21 -5.87 -0.65
C PRO A 119 4.17 -6.91 -0.21
N MET A 120 3.18 -6.48 0.56
CA MET A 120 2.08 -7.34 1.00
C MET A 120 1.11 -7.74 -0.14
N VAL A 121 1.22 -7.12 -1.32
CA VAL A 121 0.55 -7.57 -2.55
C VAL A 121 1.53 -7.56 -3.73
N PRO A 122 1.32 -8.38 -4.77
CA PRO A 122 2.08 -8.28 -6.01
C PRO A 122 1.91 -6.89 -6.63
N LEU A 123 3.01 -6.17 -6.85
CA LEU A 123 2.97 -4.81 -7.40
C LEU A 123 4.21 -4.52 -8.26
N ASP A 124 4.04 -3.63 -9.25
CA ASP A 124 5.15 -2.97 -9.93
C ASP A 124 5.32 -1.57 -9.34
N ILE A 125 6.41 -1.36 -8.58
CA ILE A 125 6.69 -0.11 -7.86
C ILE A 125 6.75 1.10 -8.80
N LYS A 126 7.13 0.89 -10.07
CA LYS A 126 7.16 1.94 -11.09
C LYS A 126 5.79 2.47 -11.46
N THR A 127 4.71 1.86 -10.97
CA THR A 127 3.34 2.33 -11.17
C THR A 127 2.80 3.08 -9.95
N ALA A 128 3.47 3.05 -8.80
CA ALA A 128 2.99 3.72 -7.60
C ALA A 128 3.05 5.24 -7.75
N THR A 129 1.96 5.92 -7.37
CA THR A 129 1.77 7.38 -7.51
C THR A 129 1.94 8.12 -6.19
N MET A 130 1.87 7.40 -5.07
CA MET A 130 1.97 7.94 -3.72
C MET A 130 2.84 7.05 -2.82
N ALA A 131 3.53 7.64 -1.84
CA ALA A 131 4.28 6.88 -0.85
C ALA A 131 4.33 7.58 0.52
N TYR A 132 4.07 6.83 1.60
CA TYR A 132 4.38 7.26 2.96
C TYR A 132 5.55 6.45 3.50
N PHE A 133 6.63 7.13 3.87
CA PHE A 133 7.83 6.56 4.45
C PHE A 133 7.80 6.81 5.96
N ILE A 134 7.64 5.75 6.75
CA ILE A 134 7.58 5.86 8.20
C ILE A 134 8.72 5.05 8.76
N MET A 135 9.66 5.74 9.41
CA MET A 135 10.82 5.11 10.02
C MET A 135 10.69 5.21 11.54
N ARG A 136 10.80 4.08 12.23
CA ARG A 136 10.78 3.99 13.69
C ARG A 136 12.14 3.55 14.18
N VAL A 137 12.87 4.46 14.83
CA VAL A 137 14.26 4.21 15.25
C VAL A 137 14.40 4.27 16.78
N PRO A 138 15.42 3.63 17.37
CA PRO A 138 15.72 3.82 18.79
C PRO A 138 16.05 5.28 19.10
N LYS A 139 15.49 5.82 20.19
CA LYS A 139 15.63 7.24 20.56
C LYS A 139 17.09 7.72 20.60
N LYS A 140 18.03 6.85 20.95
CA LYS A 140 19.46 7.18 21.05
C LYS A 140 20.11 7.58 19.70
N TYR A 141 19.53 7.18 18.57
CA TYR A 141 20.04 7.49 17.22
C TYR A 141 19.42 8.75 16.61
N ILE A 142 18.31 9.27 17.16
CA ILE A 142 17.69 10.52 16.70
C ILE A 142 18.65 11.69 16.89
N GLY A 143 18.85 12.48 15.83
CA GLY A 143 19.74 13.63 15.83
C GLY A 143 21.24 13.30 15.83
N LYS A 144 21.59 12.01 15.86
CA LYS A 144 22.99 11.54 15.72
C LYS A 144 23.20 10.86 14.37
N ARG A 145 22.39 9.83 14.10
CA ARG A 145 22.47 8.99 12.89
C ARG A 145 21.29 9.21 11.95
N PHE A 146 20.13 9.54 12.50
CA PHE A 146 18.90 9.77 11.75
C PHE A 146 18.33 11.14 12.07
N SER A 147 17.95 11.89 11.04
CA SER A 147 17.23 13.16 11.13
C SER A 147 16.03 13.16 10.20
N GLN A 148 15.06 14.02 10.50
CA GLN A 148 13.84 14.14 9.69
C GLN A 148 14.19 14.73 8.32
N GLU A 149 15.08 15.73 8.29
CA GLU A 149 15.52 16.42 7.09
C GLU A 149 16.27 15.47 6.13
N GLU A 150 17.10 14.58 6.67
CA GLU A 150 17.80 13.57 5.87
C GLU A 150 16.84 12.52 5.32
N LEU A 151 15.89 12.05 6.14
CA LEU A 151 14.86 11.10 5.69
C LEU A 151 14.02 11.69 4.55
N GLU A 152 13.59 12.95 4.66
CA GLU A 152 12.84 13.63 3.60
C GLU A 152 13.62 13.78 2.29
N ARG A 153 14.94 14.00 2.37
CA ARG A 153 15.83 14.05 1.19
C ARG A 153 15.98 12.68 0.55
N ILE A 154 16.36 11.67 1.32
CA ILE A 154 16.59 10.31 0.82
C ILE A 154 15.32 9.74 0.19
N THR A 155 14.18 9.89 0.86
CA THR A 155 12.89 9.39 0.35
C THR A 155 12.42 10.13 -0.90
N LYS A 156 12.73 11.44 -1.03
CA LYS A 156 12.50 12.18 -2.28
C LYS A 156 13.27 11.57 -3.43
N ASP A 157 14.58 11.46 -3.26
CA ASP A 157 15.49 11.01 -4.31
C ASP A 157 15.16 9.56 -4.70
N TRP A 158 14.90 8.71 -3.71
CA TRP A 158 14.48 7.33 -3.93
C TRP A 158 13.15 7.24 -4.70
N ALA A 159 12.13 8.01 -4.32
CA ALA A 159 10.83 7.97 -4.97
C ALA A 159 10.92 8.41 -6.44
N VAL A 160 11.64 9.51 -6.72
CA VAL A 160 11.86 10.00 -8.09
C VAL A 160 12.55 8.97 -8.99
N ASN A 161 13.47 8.19 -8.42
CA ASN A 161 14.23 7.18 -9.18
C ASN A 161 13.49 5.85 -9.38
N ASN A 162 12.56 5.50 -8.49
CA ASN A 162 11.98 4.15 -8.45
C ASN A 162 10.48 4.08 -8.75
N MET A 163 9.73 5.16 -8.58
CA MET A 163 8.28 5.20 -8.77
C MET A 163 7.89 5.84 -10.10
N CYS A 164 6.59 6.05 -10.33
CA CYS A 164 6.06 6.42 -11.64
C CYS A 164 6.43 7.84 -12.12
N GLY A 165 6.83 8.74 -11.22
CA GLY A 165 7.11 10.14 -11.53
C GLY A 165 8.58 10.51 -11.42
N SER A 166 9.32 10.44 -12.53
CA SER A 166 10.71 10.93 -12.62
C SER A 166 10.83 12.46 -12.60
N THR A 167 9.72 13.18 -12.72
CA THR A 167 9.63 14.65 -12.74
C THR A 167 9.25 15.26 -11.39
N GLY A 168 9.08 14.45 -10.33
CA GLY A 168 8.80 14.94 -8.97
C GLY A 168 7.33 15.09 -8.59
N GLY A 169 6.39 14.68 -9.46
CA GLY A 169 4.94 14.72 -9.19
C GLY A 169 4.40 13.62 -8.26
N ILE A 170 5.27 12.88 -7.56
CA ILE A 170 4.89 11.83 -6.63
C ILE A 170 4.50 12.46 -5.29
N ALA A 171 3.27 12.24 -4.86
CA ALA A 171 2.84 12.64 -3.54
C ALA A 171 3.52 11.77 -2.48
N ARG A 172 4.35 12.40 -1.65
CA ARG A 172 5.20 11.68 -0.70
C ARG A 172 5.19 12.33 0.67
N TYR A 173 5.23 11.51 1.69
CA TYR A 173 5.35 11.93 3.08
C TYR A 173 6.42 11.09 3.75
N ALA A 174 7.21 11.71 4.62
CA ALA A 174 8.22 11.03 5.40
C ALA A 174 8.05 11.40 6.87
N SER A 175 8.09 10.40 7.76
CA SER A 175 8.00 10.61 9.20
C SER A 175 9.03 9.78 9.92
N LEU A 176 9.90 10.47 10.66
CA LEU A 176 10.81 9.89 11.62
C LEU A 176 10.14 9.87 12.99
N THR A 177 9.98 8.66 13.51
CA THR A 177 9.45 8.39 14.86
C THR A 177 10.52 7.70 15.70
N TYR A 178 10.37 7.74 17.02
CA TYR A 178 11.26 7.03 17.92
C TYR A 178 10.56 6.05 18.86
N THR A 179 11.32 5.05 19.29
CA THR A 179 10.95 4.07 20.32
C THR A 179 12.05 3.95 21.39
N THR A 180 11.66 3.52 22.58
CA THR A 180 12.56 3.18 23.70
C THR A 180 12.57 1.69 24.02
N GLU A 181 11.80 0.89 23.29
CA GLU A 181 11.56 -0.53 23.60
C GLU A 181 12.45 -1.49 22.81
N GLN A 182 13.06 -1.02 21.73
CA GLN A 182 13.92 -1.82 20.85
C GLN A 182 15.21 -1.09 20.49
N GLU A 183 16.23 -1.87 20.20
CA GLU A 183 17.58 -1.42 19.80
C GLU A 183 17.77 -1.38 18.28
N ASN A 184 16.86 -2.00 17.54
CA ASN A 184 16.83 -2.01 16.07
C ASN A 184 15.84 -0.98 15.54
N PHE A 185 15.94 -0.66 14.26
CA PHE A 185 14.96 0.20 13.58
C PHE A 185 14.11 -0.55 12.56
N ASP A 186 12.94 0.01 12.31
CA ASP A 186 11.97 -0.48 11.33
C ASP A 186 11.66 0.62 10.33
N ILE A 187 11.31 0.21 9.11
CA ILE A 187 10.74 1.11 8.10
C ILE A 187 9.51 0.48 7.46
N LEU A 188 8.48 1.30 7.33
CA LEU A 188 7.28 1.05 6.53
C LEU A 188 7.29 2.00 5.35
N VAL A 189 7.11 1.44 4.15
CA VAL A 189 6.80 2.17 2.94
C VAL A 189 5.37 1.82 2.54
N LEU A 190 4.43 2.74 2.72
CA LEU A 190 3.04 2.56 2.32
C LEU A 190 2.89 3.09 0.89
N LEU A 191 2.86 2.18 -0.09
CA LEU A 191 2.76 2.53 -1.51
C LEU A 191 1.29 2.62 -1.93
N GLY A 192 0.94 3.73 -2.58
CA GLY A 192 -0.43 4.05 -2.97
C GLY A 192 -0.61 4.25 -4.46
N GLY A 193 -1.84 3.99 -4.90
CA GLY A 193 -2.29 4.26 -6.26
C GLY A 193 -1.42 3.66 -7.35
N PHE A 194 -1.05 2.38 -7.16
CA PHE A 194 -0.28 1.58 -8.09
C PHE A 194 -1.21 0.82 -9.06
N SER A 195 -0.66 0.24 -10.12
CA SER A 195 -1.45 -0.57 -11.04
C SER A 195 -1.95 -1.84 -10.35
N LEU A 196 -3.27 -2.01 -10.31
CA LEU A 196 -3.88 -3.22 -9.75
C LEU A 196 -3.75 -4.46 -10.66
N LYS A 197 -3.18 -4.34 -11.86
CA LYS A 197 -3.07 -5.43 -12.83
C LYS A 197 -2.41 -6.68 -12.24
N GLU A 198 -1.29 -6.51 -11.53
CA GLU A 198 -0.59 -7.64 -10.90
C GLU A 198 -1.36 -8.24 -9.72
N VAL A 199 -2.11 -7.42 -8.98
CA VAL A 199 -2.98 -7.88 -7.87
C VAL A 199 -4.11 -8.76 -8.41
N ILE A 200 -4.78 -8.33 -9.49
CA ILE A 200 -5.96 -9.03 -9.99
C ILE A 200 -5.63 -10.21 -10.91
N LYS A 201 -4.43 -10.27 -11.49
CA LYS A 201 -4.03 -11.26 -12.50
C LYS A 201 -4.35 -12.70 -12.11
N THR A 202 -4.08 -13.06 -10.86
CA THR A 202 -4.32 -14.42 -10.33
C THR A 202 -5.78 -14.67 -9.94
N SER A 203 -6.51 -13.62 -9.58
CA SER A 203 -7.91 -13.71 -9.15
C SER A 203 -8.88 -13.65 -10.34
N LEU A 204 -8.50 -12.97 -11.43
CA LEU A 204 -9.33 -12.77 -12.61
C LEU A 204 -9.73 -14.10 -13.24
N HIS A 205 -8.77 -15.02 -13.42
CA HIS A 205 -9.06 -16.34 -13.98
C HIS A 205 -10.06 -17.14 -13.11
N LYS A 206 -9.90 -17.10 -11.78
CA LYS A 206 -10.83 -17.75 -10.84
C LYS A 206 -12.22 -17.11 -10.89
N TYR A 207 -12.27 -15.80 -11.01
CA TYR A 207 -13.51 -15.05 -11.18
C TYR A 207 -14.22 -15.36 -12.50
N GLU A 208 -13.50 -15.52 -13.62
CA GLU A 208 -14.08 -15.92 -14.91
C GLU A 208 -14.74 -17.30 -14.85
N ILE A 209 -14.15 -18.25 -14.11
CA ILE A 209 -14.74 -19.57 -13.88
C ILE A 209 -16.00 -19.44 -13.00
N PHE A 210 -15.90 -18.67 -11.92
CA PHE A 210 -17.01 -18.45 -10.98
C PHE A 210 -18.20 -17.75 -11.64
N SER A 211 -17.96 -16.69 -12.39
CA SER A 211 -19.00 -15.89 -13.06
C SER A 211 -19.79 -16.72 -14.09
N LYS A 212 -19.12 -17.59 -14.85
CA LYS A 212 -19.80 -18.57 -15.72
C LYS A 212 -20.70 -19.53 -14.93
N GLY A 213 -20.28 -19.95 -13.74
CA GLY A 213 -21.08 -20.81 -12.86
C GLY A 213 -22.30 -20.13 -12.24
N LEU A 214 -22.34 -18.79 -12.16
CA LEU A 214 -23.52 -18.04 -11.72
C LEU A 214 -24.66 -18.02 -12.76
N GLU A 215 -24.36 -18.37 -14.02
CA GLU A 215 -25.39 -18.51 -15.06
C GLU A 215 -26.23 -19.79 -14.87
N ASP A 216 -25.69 -20.77 -14.13
CA ASP A 216 -26.38 -22.01 -13.73
C ASP A 216 -27.22 -21.79 -12.45
N LYS A 217 -28.50 -21.48 -12.65
CA LYS A 217 -29.46 -21.06 -11.61
C LYS A 217 -29.77 -22.08 -10.49
N ASP A 218 -29.32 -23.33 -10.61
CA ASP A 218 -29.70 -24.41 -9.68
C ASP A 218 -28.86 -24.49 -8.39
N ILE A 219 -27.84 -23.63 -8.22
CA ILE A 219 -26.85 -23.75 -7.12
C ILE A 219 -27.01 -22.65 -6.05
N ALA A 220 -27.77 -21.59 -6.32
CA ALA A 220 -27.78 -20.37 -5.52
C ALA A 220 -28.96 -20.32 -4.53
N GLY A 221 -28.70 -20.59 -3.24
CA GLY A 221 -29.68 -20.36 -2.15
C GLY A 221 -30.04 -18.87 -1.97
N GLU A 222 -31.05 -18.56 -1.15
CA GLU A 222 -31.68 -17.23 -0.98
C GLU A 222 -30.75 -16.05 -0.56
N ASN A 223 -29.48 -16.30 -0.25
CA ASN A 223 -28.46 -15.28 0.08
C ASN A 223 -27.29 -15.21 -0.92
N ALA A 224 -27.44 -15.80 -2.10
CA ALA A 224 -26.39 -15.84 -3.11
C ALA A 224 -26.27 -14.51 -3.86
N LEU A 225 -25.03 -14.16 -4.22
CA LEU A 225 -24.70 -13.05 -5.09
C LEU A 225 -25.39 -13.25 -6.45
N THR A 226 -26.19 -12.29 -6.91
CA THR A 226 -26.87 -12.42 -8.20
C THR A 226 -25.88 -12.18 -9.36
N THR A 227 -26.22 -12.64 -10.56
CA THR A 227 -25.46 -12.34 -11.78
C THR A 227 -25.37 -10.81 -12.02
N GLU A 228 -26.44 -10.09 -11.73
CA GLU A 228 -26.49 -8.62 -11.84
C GLU A 228 -25.56 -7.94 -10.82
N ASP A 229 -25.52 -8.44 -9.58
CA ASP A 229 -24.55 -7.98 -8.58
C ASP A 229 -23.11 -8.21 -9.05
N ALA A 230 -22.80 -9.40 -9.58
CA ALA A 230 -21.46 -9.75 -10.06
C ALA A 230 -21.02 -8.82 -11.21
N LEU A 231 -21.87 -8.60 -12.22
CA LEU A 231 -21.61 -7.70 -13.33
C LEU A 231 -21.39 -6.26 -12.86
N THR A 232 -22.22 -5.80 -11.92
CA THR A 232 -22.10 -4.45 -11.35
C THR A 232 -20.77 -4.27 -10.59
N ILE A 233 -20.32 -5.31 -9.87
CA ILE A 233 -19.04 -5.30 -9.15
C ILE A 233 -17.88 -5.26 -10.14
N GLU A 234 -17.94 -6.08 -11.17
CA GLU A 234 -16.91 -6.14 -12.21
C GLU A 234 -16.76 -4.81 -12.94
N GLU A 235 -17.87 -4.18 -13.34
CA GLU A 235 -17.85 -2.87 -13.99
C GLU A 235 -17.19 -1.82 -13.09
N LYS A 236 -17.54 -1.79 -11.80
CA LYS A 236 -16.92 -0.86 -10.84
C LYS A 236 -15.43 -1.08 -10.69
N ILE A 237 -14.98 -2.33 -10.61
CA ILE A 237 -13.56 -2.67 -10.53
C ILE A 237 -12.84 -2.24 -11.82
N LYS A 238 -13.40 -2.52 -12.99
CA LYS A 238 -12.83 -2.11 -14.28
C LYS A 238 -12.71 -0.59 -14.40
N ASN A 239 -13.75 0.14 -14.02
CA ASN A 239 -13.74 1.60 -14.02
C ASN A 239 -12.70 2.17 -13.07
N TYR A 240 -12.58 1.60 -11.87
CA TYR A 240 -11.56 2.01 -10.90
C TYR A 240 -10.13 1.74 -11.37
N ILE A 241 -9.89 0.59 -12.01
CA ILE A 241 -8.61 0.26 -12.63
C ILE A 241 -8.30 1.24 -13.75
N LYS A 242 -9.26 1.50 -14.65
CA LYS A 242 -9.08 2.45 -15.75
C LYS A 242 -8.69 3.84 -15.24
N HIS A 243 -9.41 4.35 -14.24
CA HIS A 243 -9.09 5.64 -13.60
C HIS A 243 -7.67 5.64 -13.00
N THR A 244 -7.30 4.57 -12.29
CA THR A 244 -5.95 4.43 -11.71
C THR A 244 -4.87 4.50 -12.79
N GLU A 245 -5.05 3.83 -13.92
CA GLU A 245 -4.09 3.85 -15.04
C GLU A 245 -4.00 5.24 -15.71
N GLU A 246 -5.11 5.97 -15.80
CA GLU A 246 -5.13 7.35 -16.29
C GLU A 246 -4.34 8.27 -15.36
N VAL A 247 -4.52 8.15 -14.03
CA VAL A 247 -3.76 8.90 -13.03
C VAL A 247 -2.27 8.58 -13.11
N ILE A 248 -1.89 7.30 -13.21
CA ILE A 248 -0.48 6.89 -13.37
C ILE A 248 0.13 7.57 -14.59
N LYS A 249 -0.57 7.56 -15.74
CA LYS A 249 -0.08 8.21 -16.96
C LYS A 249 0.11 9.72 -16.79
N ILE A 250 -0.80 10.40 -16.10
CA ILE A 250 -0.71 11.84 -15.81
C ILE A 250 0.52 12.12 -14.94
N VAL A 251 0.69 11.37 -13.84
CA VAL A 251 1.83 11.55 -12.93
C VAL A 251 3.16 11.23 -13.62
N SER A 252 3.21 10.20 -14.46
CA SER A 252 4.43 9.80 -15.19
C SER A 252 4.84 10.75 -16.31
N SER A 253 3.89 11.38 -16.98
CA SER A 253 4.17 12.27 -18.12
C SER A 253 4.61 13.66 -17.69
N GLY A 254 4.30 14.09 -16.45
CA GLY A 254 4.54 15.45 -15.99
C GLY A 254 3.79 16.51 -16.79
N GLU A 255 2.82 16.11 -17.63
CA GLU A 255 2.17 16.97 -18.65
C GLU A 255 1.23 18.03 -18.05
N ASP A 256 0.99 18.04 -16.74
CA ASP A 256 0.08 19.00 -16.13
C ASP A 256 0.51 19.44 -14.72
N GLU A 257 1.61 20.21 -14.64
CA GLU A 257 1.98 20.97 -13.43
C GLU A 257 0.80 21.78 -12.86
N GLY A 258 -0.20 22.12 -13.69
CA GLY A 258 -1.42 22.81 -13.28
C GLY A 258 -2.37 21.96 -12.43
N LEU A 259 -2.51 20.66 -12.73
CA LEU A 259 -3.30 19.72 -11.92
C LEU A 259 -2.60 19.39 -10.60
N LEU A 260 -1.27 19.19 -10.63
CA LEU A 260 -0.46 18.97 -9.42
C LEU A 260 -0.54 20.18 -8.46
N LYS A 261 -0.43 21.41 -8.98
CA LYS A 261 -0.65 22.64 -8.19
C LYS A 261 -2.08 22.79 -7.67
N LYS A 262 -3.07 22.36 -8.45
CA LYS A 262 -4.48 22.36 -8.03
C LYS A 262 -4.76 21.30 -6.95
N TRP A 263 -3.93 20.26 -6.87
CA TRP A 263 -3.94 19.23 -5.84
C TRP A 263 -3.01 19.50 -4.65
N GLY A 264 -2.32 20.65 -4.64
CA GLY A 264 -1.50 21.11 -3.52
C GLY A 264 -0.03 20.67 -3.56
N PHE A 265 0.47 20.25 -4.72
CA PHE A 265 1.87 19.86 -4.95
C PHE A 265 2.64 20.88 -5.78
#